data_AF-A0A2X3F1A3-F1
#
_entry.id   AF-A0A2X3F1A3-F1
#
_cell.length_a   1.000
_cell.length_b   1.000
_cell.length_c   1.000
_cell.angle_alpha   90.00
_cell.angle_beta   90.00
_cell.angle_gamma   90.00
#
_symmetry.space_group_name_H-M   'P 1'
#
loop_
_entity.id
_entity.type
_entity.pdbx_description
1 polymer ?
#
loop_
_entity_poly.entity_id
_entity_poly.type
_entity_poly.pdbx_seq_one_letter_code
_entity_poly.pdbx_strand_id
1 'polypeptide(L)'
;MSSELQKGDWVNSVLKGTVGASFVSSARDAGLTSTEISAVIKAMQWQMDFRKLKKGDEFSVLMSREMLDGKREQSQLLGVSLRSDGKDYYAIRAEDGKFYDRNGTGLAKGFMRFPTARQFRVSSNFNPRRLNPVTGRVAPHRGVDFAMPQGTPVLAVGDGEVVVAKRSGAAGYYVAIRHGRTYTTRYMHLRKLLVKPGRK
;
A
#
# COMPACT_ATOMS: atom_id res chain seq x y z
N MET A 1 -25.03 24.25 22.52
CA MET A 1 -25.26 22.80 22.69
C MET A 1 -24.00 22.09 22.20
N SER A 2 -23.07 21.79 23.10
CA SER A 2 -21.87 21.01 22.78
C SER A 2 -22.30 19.57 22.53
N SER A 3 -22.05 18.99 21.37
CA SER A 3 -22.34 17.56 21.16
C SER A 3 -21.32 16.76 21.97
N GLU A 4 -21.73 16.23 23.11
CA GLU A 4 -20.96 15.21 23.80
C GLU A 4 -20.83 14.02 22.85
N LEU A 5 -19.60 13.75 22.42
CA LEU A 5 -19.26 12.57 21.65
C LEU A 5 -19.51 11.35 22.55
N GLN A 6 -20.67 10.71 22.40
CA GLN A 6 -20.92 9.39 22.97
C GLN A 6 -19.87 8.43 22.38
N LYS A 7 -19.02 7.87 23.25
CA LYS A 7 -18.05 6.84 22.87
C LYS A 7 -18.75 5.48 22.94
N GLY A 8 -18.76 4.73 21.84
CA GLY A 8 -19.30 3.39 21.83
C GLY A 8 -18.35 2.36 22.45
N ASP A 9 -18.90 1.22 22.85
CA ASP A 9 -18.12 0.09 23.32
C ASP A 9 -17.56 -0.68 22.12
N TRP A 10 -16.26 -0.98 22.16
CA TRP A 10 -15.58 -1.75 21.11
C TRP A 10 -15.63 -3.24 21.44
N VAL A 11 -16.24 -4.02 20.55
CA VAL A 11 -16.37 -5.47 20.70
C VAL A 11 -15.57 -6.18 19.62
N ASN A 12 -14.72 -7.10 20.05
CA ASN A 12 -13.93 -7.94 19.15
C ASN A 12 -14.72 -9.18 18.74
N SER A 13 -14.66 -9.52 17.45
CA SER A 13 -15.31 -10.71 16.89
C SER A 13 -14.38 -11.38 15.88
N VAL A 14 -14.34 -12.71 15.92
CA VAL A 14 -13.62 -13.53 14.94
C VAL A 14 -14.63 -14.12 13.97
N LEU A 15 -14.49 -13.78 12.68
CA LEU A 15 -15.29 -14.34 11.60
C LEU A 15 -14.43 -15.35 10.85
N LYS A 16 -14.92 -16.59 10.71
CA LYS A 16 -14.20 -17.68 10.05
C LYS A 16 -14.97 -18.13 8.82
N GLY A 17 -14.26 -18.65 7.83
CA GLY A 17 -14.91 -19.25 6.67
C GLY A 17 -13.95 -20.03 5.80
N THR A 18 -14.54 -20.76 4.87
CA THR A 18 -13.84 -21.51 3.82
C THR A 18 -14.21 -20.90 2.47
N VAL A 19 -13.22 -20.69 1.62
CA VAL A 19 -13.40 -20.16 0.27
C VAL A 19 -14.20 -21.16 -0.55
N GLY A 20 -15.31 -20.68 -1.12
CA GLY A 20 -16.18 -21.41 -2.04
C GLY A 20 -15.93 -20.94 -3.46
N ALA A 21 -16.89 -20.19 -4.02
CA ALA A 21 -16.77 -19.61 -5.37
C ALA A 21 -15.73 -18.47 -5.44
N SER A 22 -15.63 -17.66 -4.38
CA SER A 22 -14.64 -16.60 -4.26
C SER A 22 -14.44 -16.23 -2.79
N PHE A 23 -13.30 -15.60 -2.48
CA PHE A 23 -13.11 -15.04 -1.13
C PHE A 23 -14.20 -14.02 -0.78
N VAL A 24 -14.58 -13.14 -1.72
CA VAL A 24 -15.54 -12.06 -1.45
C VAL A 24 -16.91 -12.62 -1.09
N SER A 25 -17.40 -13.63 -1.81
CA SER A 25 -18.69 -14.26 -1.49
C SER A 25 -18.62 -14.96 -0.13
N SER A 26 -17.62 -15.81 0.09
CA SER A 26 -17.47 -16.55 1.36
C SER A 26 -17.28 -15.62 2.57
N ALA A 27 -16.58 -14.50 2.40
CA ALA A 27 -16.41 -13.51 3.46
C ALA A 27 -17.71 -12.79 3.80
N ARG A 28 -18.57 -12.49 2.80
CA ARG A 28 -19.91 -11.95 3.06
C ARG A 28 -20.78 -12.96 3.80
N ASP A 29 -20.76 -14.22 3.38
CA ASP A 29 -21.52 -15.29 4.02
C ASP A 29 -21.08 -15.51 5.48
N ALA A 30 -19.78 -15.32 5.75
CA ALA A 30 -19.23 -15.32 7.11
C ALA A 30 -19.58 -14.07 7.94
N GLY A 31 -20.27 -13.07 7.39
CA GLY A 31 -20.76 -11.89 8.11
C GLY A 31 -19.86 -10.65 8.05
N LEU A 32 -18.92 -10.59 7.10
CA LEU A 32 -18.16 -9.38 6.81
C LEU A 32 -18.93 -8.47 5.83
N THR A 33 -18.91 -7.17 6.10
CA THR A 33 -19.43 -6.16 5.18
C THR A 33 -18.47 -5.92 4.01
N SER A 34 -18.95 -5.33 2.92
CA SER A 34 -18.11 -4.98 1.76
C SER A 34 -16.92 -4.08 2.12
N THR A 35 -17.08 -3.19 3.10
CA THR A 35 -16.01 -2.31 3.60
C THR A 35 -14.95 -3.10 4.36
N GLU A 36 -15.35 -4.02 5.23
CA GLU A 36 -14.43 -4.90 5.97
C GLU A 36 -13.69 -5.85 5.04
N ILE A 37 -14.36 -6.44 4.04
CA ILE A 37 -13.74 -7.27 3.00
C ILE A 37 -12.67 -6.47 2.24
N SER A 38 -12.98 -5.21 1.90
CA SER A 38 -12.01 -4.32 1.23
C SER A 38 -10.80 -4.03 2.12
N ALA A 39 -11.00 -3.89 3.43
CA ALA A 39 -9.91 -3.73 4.39
C ALA A 39 -9.00 -4.97 4.46
N VAL A 40 -9.59 -6.18 4.48
CA VAL A 40 -8.85 -7.46 4.47
C VAL A 40 -8.00 -7.58 3.21
N ILE A 41 -8.61 -7.37 2.03
CA ILE A 41 -7.90 -7.43 0.75
C ILE A 41 -6.75 -6.42 0.73
N LYS A 42 -6.98 -5.19 1.22
CA LYS A 42 -5.94 -4.14 1.26
C LYS A 42 -4.79 -4.50 2.20
N ALA A 43 -5.07 -5.09 3.36
CA ALA A 43 -4.05 -5.49 4.34
C ALA A 43 -3.14 -6.60 3.79
N MET A 44 -3.71 -7.54 3.01
CA MET A 44 -2.99 -8.71 2.51
C MET A 44 -2.53 -8.62 1.04
N GLN A 45 -2.81 -7.52 0.35
CA GLN A 45 -2.57 -7.36 -1.10
C GLN A 45 -1.13 -7.64 -1.55
N TRP A 46 -0.16 -7.49 -0.65
CA TRP A 46 1.27 -7.68 -0.93
C TRP A 46 1.75 -9.11 -0.70
N GLN A 47 1.01 -9.89 0.07
CA GLN A 47 1.32 -11.29 0.34
C GLN A 47 0.68 -12.23 -0.67
N MET A 48 -0.53 -11.90 -1.13
CA MET A 48 -1.30 -12.77 -2.01
C MET A 48 -2.26 -12.01 -2.92
N ASP A 49 -2.61 -12.68 -4.03
CA ASP A 49 -3.69 -12.29 -4.91
C ASP A 49 -4.92 -13.14 -4.57
N PHE A 50 -5.96 -12.52 -4.00
CA PHE A 50 -7.19 -13.21 -3.59
C PHE A 50 -7.93 -13.91 -4.73
N ARG A 51 -7.65 -13.55 -5.99
CA ARG A 51 -8.21 -14.23 -7.17
C ARG A 51 -7.61 -15.61 -7.39
N LYS A 52 -6.48 -15.92 -6.75
CA LYS A 52 -5.82 -17.23 -6.81
C LYS A 52 -6.23 -18.18 -5.71
N LEU A 53 -7.06 -17.72 -4.76
CA LEU A 53 -7.59 -18.58 -3.71
C LEU A 53 -8.48 -19.65 -4.32
N LYS A 54 -8.37 -20.85 -3.79
CA LYS A 54 -9.05 -22.04 -4.28
C LYS A 54 -10.19 -22.40 -3.33
N LYS A 55 -11.14 -23.16 -3.87
CA LYS A 55 -12.17 -23.78 -3.04
C LYS A 55 -11.49 -24.65 -1.96
N GLY A 56 -11.87 -24.45 -0.71
CA GLY A 56 -11.28 -25.15 0.44
C GLY A 56 -10.23 -24.35 1.20
N ASP A 57 -9.72 -23.23 0.66
CA ASP A 57 -8.82 -22.35 1.42
C ASP A 57 -9.55 -21.76 2.63
N GLU A 58 -8.89 -21.68 3.77
CA GLU A 58 -9.51 -21.27 5.03
C GLU A 58 -9.06 -19.86 5.41
N PHE A 59 -9.96 -19.07 5.98
CA PHE A 59 -9.63 -17.75 6.51
C PHE A 59 -10.28 -17.51 7.88
N SER A 60 -9.61 -16.70 8.69
CA SER A 60 -10.15 -16.11 9.92
C SER A 60 -9.82 -14.62 9.96
N VAL A 61 -10.82 -13.81 10.29
CA VAL A 61 -10.71 -12.34 10.35
C VAL A 61 -11.11 -11.88 11.74
N LEU A 62 -10.21 -11.19 12.43
CA LEU A 62 -10.47 -10.55 13.71
C LEU A 62 -10.83 -9.08 13.46
N MET A 63 -12.07 -8.73 13.78
CA MET A 63 -12.62 -7.38 13.67
C MET A 63 -12.92 -6.81 15.05
N SER A 64 -12.66 -5.52 15.24
CA SER A 64 -13.22 -4.72 16.33
C SER A 64 -14.34 -3.86 15.77
N ARG A 65 -15.51 -3.84 16.41
CA ARG A 65 -16.67 -3.06 15.97
C ARG A 65 -17.14 -2.17 17.12
N GLU A 66 -17.32 -0.89 16.85
CA GLU A 66 -17.91 0.06 17.78
C GLU A 66 -19.43 -0.12 17.76
N MET A 67 -20.00 -0.36 18.94
CA MET A 67 -21.44 -0.48 19.16
C MET A 67 -21.94 0.77 19.88
N LEU A 68 -22.84 1.51 19.24
CA LEU A 68 -23.59 2.64 19.80
C LEU A 68 -25.08 2.32 19.72
N ASP A 69 -25.77 2.27 20.85
CA ASP A 69 -27.20 1.94 20.93
C ASP A 69 -27.60 0.67 20.14
N GLY A 70 -26.73 -0.35 20.17
CA GLY A 70 -26.95 -1.61 19.45
C GLY A 70 -26.70 -1.54 17.93
N LYS A 71 -26.34 -0.38 17.38
CA LYS A 71 -25.98 -0.19 15.97
C LYS A 71 -24.47 -0.13 15.80
N ARG A 72 -23.97 -0.71 14.70
CA ARG A 72 -22.55 -0.64 14.32
C ARG A 72 -22.28 0.70 13.64
N GLU A 73 -21.41 1.49 14.24
CA GLU A 73 -20.96 2.77 13.66
C GLU A 73 -19.62 2.60 12.95
N GLN A 74 -18.64 1.98 13.61
CA GLN A 74 -17.29 1.83 13.10
C GLN A 74 -16.82 0.38 13.16
N SER A 75 -15.92 0.02 12.24
CA SER A 75 -15.26 -1.28 12.26
C SER A 75 -13.78 -1.13 11.93
N GLN A 76 -12.97 -1.96 12.58
CA GLN A 76 -11.52 -1.94 12.47
C GLN A 76 -10.99 -3.35 12.34
N LEU A 77 -10.24 -3.59 11.28
CA LEU A 77 -9.54 -4.85 11.08
C LEU A 77 -8.34 -4.94 12.02
N LEU A 78 -8.33 -5.94 12.90
CA LEU A 78 -7.23 -6.21 13.82
C LEU A 78 -6.30 -7.31 13.31
N GLY A 79 -6.85 -8.32 12.65
CA GLY A 79 -6.08 -9.50 12.27
C GLY A 79 -6.71 -10.29 11.12
N VAL A 80 -5.87 -10.91 10.30
CA VAL A 80 -6.27 -11.93 9.34
C VAL A 80 -5.31 -13.10 9.42
N SER A 81 -5.83 -14.32 9.43
CA SER A 81 -5.08 -15.52 9.05
C SER A 81 -5.76 -16.16 7.84
N LEU A 82 -4.94 -16.63 6.90
CA LEU A 82 -5.42 -17.33 5.72
C LEU A 82 -4.50 -18.50 5.39
N ARG A 83 -5.07 -19.67 5.12
CA ARG A 83 -4.35 -20.86 4.70
C ARG A 83 -4.71 -21.20 3.26
N SER A 84 -3.70 -21.25 2.39
CA SER A 84 -3.87 -21.57 0.97
C SER A 84 -2.65 -22.34 0.47
N ASP A 85 -2.87 -23.41 -0.30
CA ASP A 85 -1.81 -24.28 -0.85
C ASP A 85 -0.79 -24.74 0.22
N GLY A 86 -1.27 -25.07 1.43
CA GLY A 86 -0.44 -25.53 2.54
C GLY A 86 0.40 -24.45 3.23
N LYS A 87 0.24 -23.18 2.84
CA LYS A 87 0.95 -22.04 3.42
C LYS A 87 0.00 -21.15 4.22
N ASP A 88 0.45 -20.75 5.40
CA ASP A 88 -0.26 -19.81 6.27
C ASP A 88 0.24 -18.37 6.04
N TYR A 89 -0.70 -17.45 5.90
CA TYR A 89 -0.50 -16.03 5.69
C TYR A 89 -1.16 -15.25 6.81
N TYR A 90 -0.49 -14.23 7.31
CA TYR A 90 -0.95 -13.46 8.46
C TYR A 90 -0.90 -11.98 8.18
N ALA A 91 -1.92 -11.25 8.60
CA ALA A 91 -1.89 -9.80 8.69
C ALA A 91 -2.36 -9.35 10.06
N ILE A 92 -1.43 -8.96 10.92
CA ILE A 92 -1.68 -8.56 12.31
C ILE A 92 -1.46 -7.06 12.43
N ARG A 93 -2.47 -6.32 12.88
CA ARG A 93 -2.38 -4.87 13.06
C ARG A 93 -1.62 -4.56 14.36
N ALA A 94 -0.58 -3.75 14.26
CA ALA A 94 0.15 -3.23 15.43
C ALA A 94 -0.41 -1.87 15.88
N GLU A 95 0.10 -1.37 17.00
CA GLU A 95 -0.28 -0.08 17.59
C GLU A 95 -0.01 1.12 16.66
N ASP A 96 1.00 1.01 15.79
CA ASP A 96 1.32 2.02 14.78
C ASP A 96 0.31 2.06 13.61
N GLY A 97 -0.72 1.21 13.66
CA GLY A 97 -1.79 1.09 12.69
C GLY A 97 -1.41 0.32 11.42
N LYS A 98 -0.18 -0.19 11.30
CA LYS A 98 0.27 -1.00 10.15
C LYS A 98 0.07 -2.49 10.41
N PHE A 99 0.19 -3.28 9.33
CA PHE A 99 0.06 -4.73 9.39
C PHE A 99 1.41 -5.43 9.23
N TYR A 100 1.59 -6.49 10.00
CA TYR A 100 2.80 -7.32 10.08
C TYR A 100 2.45 -8.81 9.94
N ASP A 101 3.42 -9.62 9.55
CA ASP A 101 3.30 -11.07 9.56
C ASP A 101 3.53 -11.65 10.97
N ARG A 102 3.47 -12.98 11.09
CA ARG A 102 3.70 -13.72 12.36
C ARG A 102 5.09 -13.49 12.98
N ASN A 103 6.06 -13.01 12.21
CA ASN A 103 7.43 -12.77 12.66
C ASN A 103 7.68 -11.28 12.93
N GLY A 104 6.65 -10.42 12.84
CA GLY A 104 6.79 -8.97 13.01
C GLY A 104 7.37 -8.26 11.79
N THR A 105 7.40 -8.88 10.61
CA THR A 105 7.84 -8.24 9.36
C THR A 105 6.68 -7.48 8.73
N GLY A 106 6.89 -6.22 8.36
CA GLY A 106 5.85 -5.38 7.75
C GLY A 106 5.37 -5.95 6.42
N LEU A 107 4.05 -5.98 6.20
CA LEU A 107 3.45 -6.62 5.01
C LEU A 107 3.51 -5.76 3.76
N ALA A 108 3.48 -4.44 3.94
CA ALA A 108 3.90 -3.55 2.88
C ALA A 108 5.40 -3.78 2.70
N LYS A 109 5.81 -4.38 1.58
CA LYS A 109 7.24 -4.51 1.25
C LYS A 109 7.87 -3.13 1.39
N GLY A 110 8.75 -2.99 2.37
CA GLY A 110 9.25 -1.71 2.82
C GLY A 110 9.87 -0.95 1.64
N PHE A 111 9.45 0.29 1.45
CA PHE A 111 10.14 1.15 0.49
C PHE A 111 11.50 1.54 1.08
N MET A 112 12.57 1.36 0.31
CA MET A 112 13.82 2.07 0.54
C MET A 112 13.53 3.57 0.54
N ARG A 113 14.10 4.29 1.52
CA ARG A 113 13.90 5.75 1.59
C ARG A 113 14.57 6.48 0.43
N PHE A 114 15.68 5.94 -0.09
CA PHE A 114 16.47 6.52 -1.16
C PHE A 114 16.53 5.58 -2.36
N PRO A 115 16.49 6.10 -3.60
CA PRO A 115 16.54 5.30 -4.82
C PRO A 115 17.98 4.98 -5.24
N THR A 116 18.95 4.97 -4.33
CA THR A 116 20.37 4.81 -4.60
C THR A 116 21.05 4.02 -3.49
N ALA A 117 22.08 3.25 -3.84
CA ALA A 117 22.83 2.41 -2.88
C ALA A 117 23.55 3.21 -1.79
N ARG A 118 23.92 4.46 -2.08
CA ARG A 118 24.46 5.42 -1.12
C ARG A 118 23.59 6.66 -1.07
N GLN A 119 23.65 7.39 0.04
CA GLN A 119 22.91 8.63 0.20
C GLN A 119 23.62 9.78 -0.53
N PHE A 120 22.87 10.49 -1.36
CA PHE A 120 23.31 11.73 -2.01
C PHE A 120 22.60 12.92 -1.40
N ARG A 121 23.22 14.10 -1.52
CA ARG A 121 22.63 15.36 -1.05
C ARG A 121 21.36 15.67 -1.83
N VAL A 122 20.30 16.03 -1.10
CA VAL A 122 19.09 16.61 -1.69
C VAL A 122 19.40 18.03 -2.11
N SER A 123 19.34 18.31 -3.41
CA SER A 123 19.52 19.65 -3.97
C SER A 123 18.23 20.44 -4.02
N SER A 124 17.07 19.77 -4.13
CA SER A 124 15.76 20.40 -4.07
C SER A 124 14.72 19.48 -3.45
N ASN A 125 14.01 19.98 -2.44
CA ASN A 125 12.96 19.24 -1.76
C ASN A 125 11.62 19.32 -2.50
N PHE A 126 10.71 18.41 -2.17
CA PHE A 126 9.30 18.51 -2.56
C PHE A 126 8.71 19.81 -2.03
N ASN A 127 8.11 20.60 -2.92
CA ASN A 127 7.49 21.87 -2.54
C ASN A 127 6.32 22.19 -3.48
N PRO A 128 5.05 21.99 -3.05
CA PRO A 128 3.89 22.25 -3.87
C PRO A 128 3.64 23.75 -4.11
N ARG A 129 4.31 24.62 -3.36
CA ARG A 129 4.20 26.09 -3.42
C ARG A 129 5.49 26.75 -3.92
N ARG A 130 6.38 26.01 -4.58
CA ARG A 130 7.64 26.56 -5.11
C ARG A 130 7.32 27.73 -6.07
N LEU A 131 7.95 28.88 -5.83
CA LEU A 131 7.85 30.04 -6.72
C LEU A 131 8.90 29.95 -7.82
N ASN A 132 8.49 30.26 -9.05
CA ASN A 132 9.42 30.46 -10.15
C ASN A 132 10.06 31.85 -9.98
N PRO A 133 11.40 31.96 -9.84
CA PRO A 133 12.05 33.23 -9.52
C PRO A 133 11.98 34.26 -10.65
N VAL A 134 11.75 33.82 -11.89
CA VAL A 134 11.66 34.70 -13.07
C VAL A 134 10.25 35.26 -13.23
N THR A 135 9.23 34.42 -13.06
CA THR A 135 7.83 34.81 -13.34
C THR A 135 7.03 35.18 -12.08
N GLY A 136 7.55 34.90 -10.89
CA GLY A 136 6.84 35.08 -9.61
C GLY A 136 5.66 34.14 -9.39
N ARG A 137 5.33 33.26 -10.35
CA ARG A 137 4.18 32.36 -10.26
C ARG A 137 4.54 31.06 -9.55
N VAL A 138 3.54 30.44 -8.91
CA VAL A 138 3.70 29.11 -8.29
C VAL A 138 3.91 28.05 -9.38
N ALA A 139 5.04 27.37 -9.31
CA ALA A 139 5.45 26.27 -10.19
C ALA A 139 5.85 25.06 -9.32
N PRO A 140 4.87 24.20 -8.93
CA PRO A 140 5.05 23.14 -7.94
C PRO A 140 6.20 22.19 -8.27
N HIS A 141 7.04 21.89 -7.29
CA HIS A 141 8.02 20.81 -7.37
C HIS A 141 7.43 19.54 -6.74
N ARG A 142 7.02 18.60 -7.60
CA ARG A 142 6.32 17.36 -7.20
C ARG A 142 7.26 16.16 -6.99
N GLY A 143 8.54 16.42 -6.75
CA GLY A 143 9.56 15.40 -6.56
C GLY A 143 10.63 15.85 -5.58
N VAL A 144 11.70 15.06 -5.49
CA VAL A 144 12.91 15.39 -4.72
C VAL A 144 14.09 15.21 -5.67
N ASP A 145 14.95 16.23 -5.75
CA ASP A 145 16.12 16.22 -6.59
C ASP A 145 17.35 15.83 -5.79
N PHE A 146 18.07 14.83 -6.27
CA PHE A 146 19.33 14.37 -5.70
C PHE A 146 20.48 14.80 -6.61
N ALA A 147 21.49 15.48 -6.06
CA ALA A 147 22.69 15.86 -6.79
C ALA A 147 23.63 14.65 -6.94
N MET A 148 23.72 14.09 -8.14
CA MET A 148 24.43 12.83 -8.41
C MET A 148 25.25 12.90 -9.71
N PRO A 149 26.43 12.26 -9.78
CA PRO A 149 27.16 12.12 -11.04
C PRO A 149 26.36 11.37 -12.09
N GLN A 150 26.50 11.76 -13.36
CA GLN A 150 25.84 11.09 -14.47
C GLN A 150 26.26 9.62 -14.56
N GLY A 151 25.31 8.71 -14.73
CA GLY A 151 25.55 7.27 -14.80
C GLY A 151 25.46 6.54 -13.46
N THR A 152 25.24 7.27 -12.35
CA THR A 152 24.91 6.65 -11.06
C THR A 152 23.70 5.70 -11.21
N PRO A 153 23.78 4.44 -10.75
CA PRO A 153 22.64 3.53 -10.76
C PRO A 153 21.48 4.05 -9.91
N VAL A 154 20.27 4.00 -10.47
CA VAL A 154 19.02 4.34 -9.79
C VAL A 154 18.23 3.06 -9.58
N LEU A 155 17.85 2.80 -8.34
CA LEU A 155 17.15 1.61 -7.88
C LEU A 155 15.67 1.92 -7.68
N ALA A 156 14.81 0.93 -7.97
CA ALA A 156 13.42 1.01 -7.56
C ALA A 156 13.37 1.00 -6.03
N VAL A 157 12.66 1.95 -5.43
CA VAL A 157 12.56 2.00 -3.96
C VAL A 157 11.72 0.87 -3.37
N GLY A 158 10.98 0.13 -4.18
CA GLY A 158 10.28 -1.06 -3.72
C GLY A 158 9.78 -1.89 -4.88
N ASP A 159 9.34 -3.10 -4.58
CA ASP A 159 8.78 -4.03 -5.56
C ASP A 159 7.58 -3.43 -6.27
N GLY A 160 7.44 -3.69 -7.56
CA GLY A 160 6.35 -3.15 -8.35
C GLY A 160 6.41 -3.59 -9.80
N GLU A 161 5.57 -2.97 -10.61
CA GLU A 161 5.53 -3.21 -12.05
C GLU A 161 5.90 -1.93 -12.78
N VAL A 162 6.82 -2.01 -13.73
CA VAL A 162 7.16 -0.89 -14.61
C VAL A 162 5.95 -0.58 -15.49
N VAL A 163 5.31 0.56 -15.27
CA VAL A 163 4.16 1.01 -16.06
C VAL A 163 4.56 1.97 -17.17
N VAL A 164 5.69 2.66 -17.02
CA VAL A 164 6.25 3.54 -18.05
C VAL A 164 7.77 3.43 -18.07
N ALA A 165 8.34 3.36 -19.28
CA ALA A 165 9.78 3.55 -19.51
C ALA A 165 9.97 4.18 -20.90
N LYS A 166 10.16 5.51 -20.97
CA LYS A 166 10.31 6.24 -22.24
C LYS A 166 11.05 7.57 -22.05
N ARG A 167 11.38 8.24 -23.16
CA ARG A 167 11.82 9.64 -23.17
C ARG A 167 10.61 10.56 -23.31
N SER A 168 10.56 11.67 -22.56
CA SER A 168 9.47 12.64 -22.64
C SER A 168 9.92 14.03 -22.25
N GLY A 169 9.76 15.01 -23.15
CA GLY A 169 9.91 16.45 -22.92
C GLY A 169 10.85 16.83 -21.77
N ALA A 170 10.30 17.58 -20.80
CA ALA A 170 11.04 18.06 -19.63
C ALA A 170 11.56 16.94 -18.71
N ALA A 171 10.96 15.74 -18.71
CA ALA A 171 11.36 14.64 -17.83
C ALA A 171 12.61 13.89 -18.34
N GLY A 172 13.03 14.09 -19.59
CA GLY A 172 14.09 13.30 -20.21
C GLY A 172 13.71 11.82 -20.29
N TYR A 173 14.68 10.90 -20.16
CA TYR A 173 14.35 9.50 -19.93
C TYR A 173 13.80 9.31 -18.54
N TYR A 174 12.64 8.66 -18.43
CA TYR A 174 12.04 8.39 -17.15
C TYR A 174 11.37 7.01 -17.08
N VAL A 175 11.31 6.51 -15.86
CA VAL A 175 10.62 5.28 -15.49
C VAL A 175 9.53 5.60 -14.46
N ALA A 176 8.36 4.99 -14.59
CA ALA A 176 7.35 4.97 -13.55
C ALA A 176 7.05 3.53 -13.14
N ILE A 177 7.04 3.27 -11.84
CA ILE A 177 6.81 1.95 -11.26
C ILE A 177 5.57 2.03 -10.38
N ARG A 178 4.59 1.17 -10.65
CA ARG A 178 3.40 1.02 -9.83
C ARG A 178 3.67 0.00 -8.73
N HIS A 179 3.41 0.38 -7.49
CA HIS A 179 3.55 -0.47 -6.33
C HIS A 179 2.15 -0.74 -5.77
N GLY A 180 1.63 -1.93 -6.04
CA GLY A 180 0.30 -2.34 -5.59
C GLY A 180 -0.78 -1.44 -6.17
N ARG A 181 -1.80 -1.12 -5.38
CA ARG A 181 -2.95 -0.31 -5.84
C ARG A 181 -2.82 1.18 -5.58
N THR A 182 -1.93 1.59 -4.67
CA THR A 182 -1.94 2.96 -4.11
C THR A 182 -0.76 3.79 -4.54
N TYR A 183 0.43 3.19 -4.70
CA TYR A 183 1.66 3.96 -4.83
C TYR A 183 2.22 3.87 -6.25
N THR A 184 2.82 4.96 -6.71
CA THR A 184 3.61 4.99 -7.94
C THR A 184 4.83 5.86 -7.71
N THR A 185 6.00 5.37 -8.08
CA THR A 185 7.25 6.13 -8.05
C THR A 185 7.66 6.51 -9.46
N ARG A 186 8.33 7.66 -9.60
CA ARG A 186 8.84 8.17 -10.87
C ARG A 186 10.30 8.55 -10.73
N TYR A 187 11.11 8.14 -11.71
CA TYR A 187 12.54 8.42 -11.77
C TYR A 187 12.79 9.14 -13.09
N MET A 188 13.16 10.42 -13.03
CA MET A 188 13.32 11.29 -14.20
C MET A 188 14.80 11.64 -14.44
N HIS A 189 15.07 12.26 -15.59
CA HIS A 189 16.39 12.74 -15.99
C HIS A 189 17.45 11.62 -16.05
N LEU A 190 17.02 10.39 -16.31
CA LEU A 190 17.91 9.24 -16.43
C LEU A 190 18.80 9.36 -17.67
N ARG A 191 20.01 8.83 -17.60
CA ARG A 191 20.89 8.72 -18.78
C ARG A 191 20.42 7.63 -19.75
N LYS A 192 19.95 6.50 -19.20
CA LYS A 192 19.58 5.29 -19.95
C LYS A 192 18.47 4.54 -19.21
N LEU A 193 17.61 3.88 -19.96
CA LEU A 193 16.59 2.96 -19.44
C LEU A 193 17.15 1.52 -19.45
N LEU A 194 17.02 0.81 -18.33
CA LEU A 194 17.45 -0.59 -18.18
C LEU A 194 16.27 -1.57 -18.04
N VAL A 195 15.04 -1.05 -18.12
CA VAL A 195 13.79 -1.79 -17.93
C VAL A 195 12.78 -1.39 -19.02
N LYS A 196 11.75 -2.22 -19.20
CA LYS A 196 10.65 -2.02 -20.15
C LYS A 196 9.31 -2.12 -19.43
N PRO A 197 8.22 -1.53 -19.95
CA PRO A 197 6.89 -1.72 -19.39
C PRO A 197 6.51 -3.20 -19.22
N GLY A 198 5.80 -3.53 -18.15
CA GLY A 198 5.39 -4.89 -17.79
C GLY A 198 6.42 -5.70 -16.98
N ARG A 199 7.67 -5.24 -16.88
CA ARG A 199 8.69 -5.88 -16.04
C ARG A 199 8.36 -5.70 -14.55
N LYS A 200 8.48 -6.79 -13.80
CA LYS A 200 8.36 -6.82 -12.32
C LYS A 200 9.74 -6.81 -11.68
#